data_AF-A0A0L8A7L9-F1
#
_entry.id   AF-A0A0L8A7L9-F1
#
_cell.length_a   1.000
_cell.length_b   1.000
_cell.length_c   1.000
_cell.angle_alpha   90.00
_cell.angle_beta   90.00
_cell.angle_gamma   90.00
#
_symmetry.space_group_name_H-M   'P 1'
#
loop_
_entity.id
_entity.type
_entity.pdbx_description
1 polymer ?
#
loop_
_entity_poly.entity_id
_entity_poly.type
_entity_poly.pdbx_seq_one_letter_code
_entity_poly.pdbx_strand_id
1 'polypeptide(L)'
;MMLLSFALAAAMGAAAEPPKAPDCSYDRAAMLAMEPGRFDQDLEGGWRPLADRGCTREAADLLSAYGALSKAEGNVIITWHEGQLRAELGQTAQAIALMERSHKPVNGSDPGYWNAYVDGMVAFLRQDRSALEKARARLVAIPTPTAMAENIKDGRYHFTTEGGQQVQMPWPPNLDVLDGLLRCFGKPYVEAYGPGCRKPEGR
;
A
#
# COMPACT_ATOMS: atom_id res chain seq x y z
N MET A 1 -46.75 57.03 -1.57
CA MET A 1 -45.47 56.85 -2.28
C MET A 1 -44.40 56.61 -1.23
N MET A 2 -44.00 55.35 -0.99
CA MET A 2 -42.90 55.03 -0.08
C MET A 2 -42.20 53.80 -0.65
N LEU A 3 -41.07 54.03 -1.32
CA LEU A 3 -40.22 53.02 -1.93
C LEU A 3 -39.31 52.44 -0.84
N LEU A 4 -39.47 51.16 -0.50
CA LEU A 4 -38.48 50.42 0.27
C LEU A 4 -37.41 49.89 -0.69
N SER A 5 -36.19 50.41 -0.58
CA SER A 5 -35.01 49.90 -1.25
C SER A 5 -34.39 48.77 -0.43
N PHE A 6 -34.42 47.54 -0.93
CA PHE A 6 -33.61 46.44 -0.41
C PHE A 6 -32.19 46.54 -0.99
N ALA A 7 -31.22 46.89 -0.16
CA ALA A 7 -29.80 46.78 -0.51
C ALA A 7 -29.34 45.34 -0.26
N LEU A 8 -29.09 44.59 -1.33
CA LEU A 8 -28.51 43.24 -1.28
C LEU A 8 -26.98 43.38 -1.22
N ALA A 9 -26.38 43.21 -0.05
CA ALA A 9 -24.93 43.16 0.11
C ALA A 9 -24.41 41.80 -0.35
N ALA A 10 -23.76 41.76 -1.52
CA ALA A 10 -23.03 40.58 -1.99
C ALA A 10 -21.71 40.45 -1.21
N ALA A 11 -21.65 39.50 -0.27
CA ALA A 11 -20.40 39.09 0.35
C ALA A 11 -19.59 38.27 -0.67
N MET A 12 -18.62 38.91 -1.32
CA MET A 12 -17.60 38.21 -2.12
C MET A 12 -16.71 37.42 -1.15
N GLY A 13 -16.98 36.12 -1.02
CA GLY A 13 -16.11 35.20 -0.27
C GLY A 13 -14.73 35.18 -0.93
N ALA A 14 -13.69 35.53 -0.17
CA ALA A 14 -12.31 35.36 -0.61
C ALA A 14 -12.07 33.87 -0.89
N ALA A 15 -11.66 33.54 -2.12
CA ALA A 15 -11.20 32.20 -2.45
C ALA A 15 -9.94 31.91 -1.60
N ALA A 16 -9.96 30.82 -0.85
CA ALA A 16 -8.78 30.36 -0.11
C ALA A 16 -7.64 30.10 -1.11
N GLU A 17 -6.43 30.58 -0.80
CA GLU A 17 -5.25 30.27 -1.61
C GLU A 17 -5.04 28.75 -1.68
N PRO A 18 -4.67 28.20 -2.85
CA PRO A 18 -4.39 26.78 -2.97
C PRO A 18 -3.23 26.41 -2.02
N PRO A 19 -3.29 25.23 -1.37
CA PRO A 19 -2.24 24.80 -0.47
C PRO A 19 -0.90 24.76 -1.21
N LYS A 20 0.14 25.25 -0.53
CA LYS A 20 1.52 25.20 -1.04
C LYS A 20 1.92 23.75 -1.31
N ALA A 21 2.51 23.50 -2.47
CA ALA A 21 3.04 22.19 -2.83
C ALA A 21 4.10 21.72 -1.79
N PRO A 22 4.19 20.40 -1.52
CA PRO A 22 5.14 19.87 -0.56
C PRO A 22 6.60 20.09 -1.03
N ASP A 23 7.51 20.18 -0.07
CA ASP A 23 8.94 20.16 -0.35
C ASP A 23 9.41 18.72 -0.55
N CYS A 24 9.71 18.42 -1.81
CA CYS A 24 10.21 17.11 -2.25
C CYS A 24 11.73 17.06 -2.36
N SER A 25 12.46 17.99 -1.76
CA SER A 25 13.91 17.91 -1.64
C SER A 25 14.34 16.80 -0.67
N TYR A 26 15.43 16.12 -1.02
CA TYR A 26 16.08 15.10 -0.20
C TYR A 26 17.51 14.88 -0.70
N ASP A 27 18.38 14.35 0.17
CA ASP A 27 19.72 13.93 -0.23
C ASP A 27 19.66 12.57 -0.93
N ARG A 28 19.58 12.61 -2.27
CA ARG A 28 19.52 11.39 -3.09
C ARG A 28 20.77 10.54 -2.94
N ALA A 29 21.96 11.13 -2.80
CA ALA A 29 23.19 10.37 -2.69
C ALA A 29 23.24 9.60 -1.37
N ALA A 30 22.86 10.25 -0.26
CA ALA A 30 22.76 9.59 1.04
C ALA A 30 21.72 8.45 1.03
N MET A 31 20.56 8.66 0.41
CA MET A 31 19.52 7.63 0.30
C MET A 31 19.99 6.39 -0.48
N LEU A 32 20.66 6.59 -1.63
CA LEU A 32 21.20 5.49 -2.42
C LEU A 32 22.41 4.80 -1.77
N ALA A 33 23.07 5.48 -0.82
CA ALA A 33 24.17 4.91 -0.05
C ALA A 33 23.71 3.96 1.07
N MET A 34 22.44 4.03 1.50
CA MET A 34 21.89 3.18 2.57
C MET A 34 21.98 1.67 2.23
N GLU A 35 21.93 0.84 3.28
CA GLU A 35 21.75 -0.61 3.16
C GLU A 35 20.27 -0.97 2.96
N PRO A 36 19.94 -2.08 2.25
CA PRO A 36 18.56 -2.40 1.86
C PRO A 36 17.55 -2.38 2.99
N GLY A 37 17.91 -2.90 4.17
CA GLY A 37 17.03 -2.89 5.34
C GLY A 37 16.71 -1.47 5.84
N ARG A 38 17.71 -0.58 5.89
CA ARG A 38 17.51 0.82 6.33
C ARG A 38 16.76 1.64 5.29
N PHE A 39 16.96 1.34 4.01
CA PHE A 39 16.27 2.03 2.93
C PHE A 39 14.79 1.62 2.82
N ASP A 40 14.48 0.33 2.93
CA ASP A 40 13.17 -0.20 2.54
C ASP A 40 12.31 -0.74 3.70
N GLN A 41 12.91 -1.11 4.82
CA GLN A 41 12.19 -1.74 5.95
C GLN A 41 12.10 -0.84 7.19
N ASP A 42 12.84 0.27 7.23
CA ASP A 42 12.66 1.30 8.25
C ASP A 42 11.34 2.06 8.00
N LEU A 43 10.46 2.09 9.00
CA LEU A 43 9.17 2.77 8.91
C LEU A 43 9.30 4.29 9.10
N GLU A 44 10.37 4.76 9.73
CA GLU A 44 10.64 6.18 10.00
C GLU A 44 11.75 6.75 9.10
N GLY A 45 12.39 5.89 8.30
CA GLY A 45 13.55 6.21 7.48
C GLY A 45 13.40 5.81 6.01
N GLY A 46 14.49 5.98 5.27
CA GLY A 46 14.56 5.60 3.87
C GLY A 46 13.59 6.39 2.98
N TRP A 47 12.85 5.69 2.11
CA TRP A 47 11.96 6.33 1.13
C TRP A 47 10.61 6.77 1.70
N ARG A 48 10.13 6.17 2.80
CA ARG A 48 8.77 6.42 3.35
C ARG A 48 8.53 7.88 3.75
N PRO A 49 9.44 8.56 4.47
CA PRO A 49 9.24 9.97 4.82
C PRO A 49 9.08 10.90 3.62
N LEU A 50 9.58 10.54 2.44
CA LEU A 50 9.36 11.31 1.22
C LEU A 50 7.92 11.10 0.70
N ALA A 51 7.45 9.85 0.66
CA ALA A 51 6.08 9.54 0.27
C ALA A 51 5.05 10.15 1.23
N ASP A 52 5.29 10.08 2.54
CA ASP A 52 4.39 10.60 3.59
C ASP A 52 4.20 12.13 3.52
N ARG A 53 5.18 12.86 2.96
CA ARG A 53 5.06 14.30 2.67
C ARG A 53 4.21 14.62 1.44
N GLY A 54 3.70 13.60 0.74
CA GLY A 54 2.98 13.76 -0.53
C GLY A 54 3.89 13.75 -1.77
N CYS A 55 5.17 13.41 -1.62
CA CYS A 55 6.12 13.31 -2.74
C CYS A 55 6.19 11.88 -3.29
N THR A 56 5.01 11.30 -3.58
CA THR A 56 4.85 9.91 -4.00
C THR A 56 5.61 9.59 -5.29
N ARG A 57 5.67 10.55 -6.23
CA ARG A 57 6.42 10.38 -7.48
C ARG A 57 7.92 10.27 -7.24
N GLU A 58 8.47 11.18 -6.45
CA GLU A 58 9.89 11.23 -6.12
C GLU A 58 10.30 9.99 -5.31
N ALA A 59 9.43 9.52 -4.41
CA ALA A 59 9.63 8.27 -3.69
C ALA A 59 9.62 7.05 -4.62
N ALA A 60 8.70 6.99 -5.59
CA ALA A 60 8.68 5.91 -6.59
C ALA A 60 9.93 5.93 -7.49
N ASP A 61 10.38 7.11 -7.91
CA ASP A 61 11.60 7.27 -8.71
C ASP A 61 12.85 6.91 -7.88
N LEU A 62 12.87 7.21 -6.58
CA LEU A 62 13.92 6.80 -5.66
C LEU A 62 13.98 5.29 -5.47
N LEU A 63 12.83 4.62 -5.29
CA LEU A 63 12.72 3.16 -5.23
C LEU A 63 13.25 2.51 -6.52
N SER A 64 12.87 3.06 -7.68
CA SER A 64 13.36 2.62 -8.98
C SER A 64 14.89 2.71 -9.09
N ALA A 65 15.44 3.87 -8.72
CA ALA A 65 16.88 4.11 -8.74
C ALA A 65 17.64 3.20 -7.76
N TYR A 66 17.10 2.97 -6.57
CA TYR A 66 17.70 2.08 -5.58
C TYR A 66 17.65 0.62 -6.04
N GLY A 67 16.51 0.18 -6.60
CA GLY A 67 16.33 -1.17 -7.13
C GLY A 67 17.28 -1.52 -8.28
N ALA A 68 17.85 -0.53 -8.96
CA ALA A 68 18.87 -0.72 -10.00
C ALA A 68 20.29 -0.94 -9.45
N LEU A 69 20.51 -0.80 -8.15
CA LEU A 69 21.82 -1.02 -7.52
C LEU A 69 22.07 -2.51 -7.29
N SER A 70 23.32 -2.95 -7.42
CA SER A 70 23.72 -4.35 -7.14
C SER A 70 23.35 -4.81 -5.73
N LYS A 71 23.45 -3.92 -4.73
CA LYS A 71 23.06 -4.24 -3.35
C LYS A 71 21.56 -4.50 -3.15
N ALA A 72 20.72 -4.13 -4.13
CA ALA A 72 19.29 -4.38 -4.13
C ALA A 72 18.92 -5.63 -4.94
N GLU A 73 19.89 -6.30 -5.58
CA GLU A 73 19.65 -7.47 -6.41
C GLU A 73 18.94 -8.58 -5.62
N GLY A 74 17.89 -9.15 -6.22
CA GLY A 74 17.05 -10.17 -5.57
C GLY A 74 16.04 -9.63 -4.53
N ASN A 75 16.13 -8.35 -4.12
CA ASN A 75 15.14 -7.76 -3.23
C ASN A 75 13.89 -7.30 -3.99
N VAL A 76 12.99 -8.25 -4.24
CA VAL A 76 11.72 -8.01 -4.93
C VAL A 76 10.75 -7.11 -4.15
N ILE A 77 10.94 -6.90 -2.84
CA ILE A 77 10.08 -6.03 -2.05
C ILE A 77 10.26 -4.56 -2.43
N ILE A 78 11.46 -4.15 -2.83
CA ILE A 78 11.71 -2.79 -3.36
C ILE A 78 10.92 -2.58 -4.66
N THR A 79 10.92 -3.57 -5.55
CA THR A 79 10.12 -3.55 -6.78
C THR A 79 8.62 -3.50 -6.47
N TRP A 80 8.17 -4.22 -5.43
CA TRP A 80 6.79 -4.19 -4.97
C TRP A 80 6.37 -2.81 -4.47
N HIS A 81 7.16 -2.18 -3.60
CA HIS A 81 6.86 -0.85 -3.08
C HIS A 81 6.83 0.20 -4.19
N GLU A 82 7.74 0.11 -5.18
CA GLU A 82 7.65 0.96 -6.38
C GLU A 82 6.29 0.77 -7.06
N GLY A 83 5.90 -0.48 -7.32
CA GLY A 83 4.61 -0.80 -7.92
C GLY A 83 3.41 -0.21 -7.17
N GLN A 84 3.42 -0.25 -5.83
CA GLN A 84 2.37 0.37 -5.01
C GLN A 84 2.31 1.89 -5.21
N LEU A 85 3.43 2.60 -5.13
CA LEU A 85 3.44 4.06 -5.33
C LEU A 85 3.04 4.45 -6.76
N ARG A 86 3.44 3.65 -7.76
CA ARG A 86 2.98 3.83 -9.15
C ARG A 86 1.46 3.65 -9.27
N ALA A 87 0.87 2.71 -8.54
CA ALA A 87 -0.59 2.51 -8.50
C ALA A 87 -1.31 3.71 -7.85
N GLU A 88 -0.76 4.27 -6.77
CA GLU A 88 -1.29 5.48 -6.13
C GLU A 88 -1.30 6.69 -7.08
N LEU A 89 -0.27 6.80 -7.93
CA LEU A 89 -0.15 7.84 -8.95
C LEU A 89 -1.03 7.59 -10.19
N GLY A 90 -1.81 6.50 -10.23
CA GLY A 90 -2.61 6.11 -11.39
C GLY A 90 -1.78 5.59 -12.58
N GLN A 91 -0.50 5.26 -12.38
CA GLN A 91 0.39 4.71 -13.40
C GLN A 91 0.18 3.19 -13.55
N THR A 92 -1.07 2.79 -13.78
CA THR A 92 -1.58 1.42 -13.66
C THR A 92 -0.76 0.39 -14.43
N ALA A 93 -0.40 0.67 -15.69
CA ALA A 93 0.37 -0.27 -16.50
C ALA A 93 1.77 -0.55 -15.92
N GLN A 94 2.45 0.49 -15.42
CA GLN A 94 3.76 0.35 -14.78
C GLN A 94 3.64 -0.37 -13.45
N ALA A 95 2.63 -0.02 -12.65
CA ALA A 95 2.34 -0.67 -11.38
C ALA A 95 2.13 -2.18 -11.55
N ILE A 96 1.30 -2.60 -12.52
CA ILE A 96 1.06 -4.01 -12.82
C ILE A 96 2.37 -4.72 -13.18
N ALA A 97 3.17 -4.17 -14.10
CA ALA A 97 4.42 -4.79 -14.53
C ALA A 97 5.42 -4.96 -13.36
N LEU A 98 5.49 -3.98 -12.46
CA LEU A 98 6.32 -4.02 -11.25
C LEU A 98 5.81 -5.06 -10.25
N MET A 99 4.49 -5.06 -9.96
CA MET A 99 3.87 -6.02 -9.06
C MET A 99 4.04 -7.45 -9.56
N GLU A 100 3.84 -7.72 -10.85
CA GLU A 100 4.04 -9.05 -11.44
C GLU A 100 5.50 -9.53 -11.33
N ARG A 101 6.47 -8.62 -11.48
CA ARG A 101 7.90 -8.92 -11.27
C ARG A 101 8.25 -9.20 -9.80
N SER A 102 7.38 -8.85 -8.86
CA SER A 102 7.63 -9.05 -7.44
C SER A 102 7.29 -10.45 -6.94
N HIS A 103 6.73 -11.32 -7.79
CA HIS A 103 6.46 -12.71 -7.46
C HIS A 103 7.72 -13.44 -6.96
N LYS A 104 7.52 -14.36 -6.03
CA LYS A 104 8.59 -15.15 -5.40
C LYS A 104 8.40 -16.64 -5.67
N PRO A 105 9.48 -17.44 -5.72
CA PRO A 105 9.37 -18.88 -5.67
C PRO A 105 8.65 -19.34 -4.40
N VAL A 106 7.66 -20.21 -4.57
CA VAL A 106 6.98 -20.87 -3.45
C VAL A 106 7.96 -21.78 -2.72
N ASN A 107 7.95 -21.73 -1.39
CA ASN A 107 8.84 -22.54 -0.55
C ASN A 107 8.19 -22.81 0.83
N GLY A 108 8.91 -23.46 1.74
CA GLY A 108 8.38 -23.85 3.05
C GLY A 108 8.02 -22.68 3.98
N SER A 109 8.66 -21.51 3.85
CA SER A 109 8.35 -20.33 4.67
C SER A 109 7.27 -19.45 4.04
N ASP A 110 7.11 -19.49 2.72
CA ASP A 110 6.00 -18.87 2.00
C ASP A 110 5.42 -19.85 0.95
N PRO A 111 4.39 -20.63 1.34
CA PRO A 111 3.73 -21.58 0.45
C PRO A 111 2.86 -20.92 -0.65
N GLY A 112 2.93 -19.60 -0.82
CA GLY A 112 2.21 -18.86 -1.87
C GLY A 112 1.33 -17.73 -1.34
N TYR A 113 1.44 -17.35 -0.06
CA TYR A 113 0.69 -16.25 0.53
C TYR A 113 1.01 -14.94 -0.20
N TRP A 114 2.30 -14.69 -0.44
CA TRP A 114 2.74 -13.51 -1.18
C TRP A 114 2.18 -13.46 -2.59
N ASN A 115 2.31 -14.53 -3.37
CA ASN A 115 1.88 -14.54 -4.76
C ASN A 115 0.35 -14.41 -4.88
N ALA A 116 -0.43 -15.03 -3.98
CA ALA A 116 -1.88 -14.86 -3.97
C ALA A 116 -2.29 -13.40 -3.67
N TYR A 117 -1.54 -12.72 -2.81
CA TYR A 117 -1.72 -11.29 -2.54
C TYR A 117 -1.36 -10.42 -3.76
N VAL A 118 -0.19 -10.64 -4.37
CA VAL A 118 0.25 -9.92 -5.58
C VAL A 118 -0.79 -10.05 -6.69
N ASP A 119 -1.25 -11.28 -6.96
CA ASP A 119 -2.25 -11.55 -8.00
C ASP A 119 -3.58 -10.83 -7.75
N GLY A 120 -4.02 -10.74 -6.49
CA GLY A 120 -5.22 -9.99 -6.14
C GLY A 120 -5.07 -8.49 -6.41
N MET A 121 -3.92 -7.92 -6.04
CA MET A 121 -3.62 -6.51 -6.30
C MET A 121 -3.55 -6.20 -7.80
N VAL A 122 -2.89 -7.06 -8.58
CA VAL A 122 -2.84 -6.95 -10.04
C VAL A 122 -4.24 -7.08 -10.66
N ALA A 123 -5.06 -8.01 -10.19
CA ALA A 123 -6.43 -8.18 -10.66
C ALA A 123 -7.29 -6.94 -10.40
N PHE A 124 -7.17 -6.32 -9.22
CA PHE A 124 -7.83 -5.06 -8.91
C PHE A 124 -7.40 -3.94 -9.88
N LEU A 125 -6.09 -3.78 -10.12
CA LEU A 125 -5.57 -2.78 -11.05
C LEU A 125 -6.02 -3.01 -12.49
N ARG A 126 -6.20 -4.27 -12.90
CA ARG A 126 -6.79 -4.67 -14.18
C ARG A 126 -8.31 -4.47 -14.26
N GLN A 127 -8.96 -4.09 -13.16
CA GLN A 127 -10.41 -4.05 -13.03
C GLN A 127 -11.06 -5.42 -13.32
N ASP A 128 -10.37 -6.50 -12.97
CA ASP A 128 -10.88 -7.88 -13.09
C ASP A 128 -11.32 -8.39 -11.72
N ARG A 129 -12.62 -8.21 -11.43
CA ARG A 129 -13.21 -8.67 -10.16
C ARG A 129 -13.13 -10.19 -10.01
N SER A 130 -13.33 -10.94 -11.08
CA SER A 130 -13.32 -12.40 -11.01
C SER A 130 -11.93 -12.94 -10.68
N ALA A 131 -10.88 -12.36 -11.27
CA ALA A 131 -9.51 -12.70 -10.93
C ALA A 131 -9.16 -12.32 -9.48
N LEU A 132 -9.66 -11.18 -8.98
CA LEU A 132 -9.47 -10.77 -7.58
C LEU A 132 -10.15 -11.75 -6.62
N GLU A 133 -11.38 -12.18 -6.91
CA GLU A 133 -12.11 -13.19 -6.12
C GLU A 133 -11.36 -14.53 -6.10
N LYS A 134 -10.81 -14.96 -7.25
CA LYS A 134 -9.99 -16.18 -7.35
C LYS A 134 -8.69 -16.06 -6.55
N ALA A 135 -8.01 -14.93 -6.64
CA ALA A 135 -6.76 -14.70 -5.91
C ALA A 135 -7.01 -14.75 -4.39
N ARG A 136 -8.08 -14.11 -3.92
CA ARG A 136 -8.51 -14.20 -2.52
C ARG A 136 -8.88 -15.62 -2.11
N ALA A 137 -9.67 -16.34 -2.91
CA ALA A 137 -10.06 -17.72 -2.62
C ALA A 137 -8.83 -18.63 -2.48
N ARG A 138 -7.84 -18.46 -3.36
CA ARG A 138 -6.55 -19.14 -3.28
C ARG A 138 -5.80 -18.76 -2.00
N LEU A 139 -5.74 -17.49 -1.62
CA LEU A 139 -5.08 -17.05 -0.38
C LEU A 139 -5.67 -17.75 0.85
N VAL A 140 -7.00 -17.86 0.93
CA VAL A 140 -7.70 -18.54 2.02
C VAL A 140 -7.47 -20.05 2.01
N ALA A 141 -7.29 -20.65 0.83
CA ALA A 141 -7.08 -22.10 0.69
C ALA A 141 -5.67 -22.57 1.08
N ILE A 142 -4.71 -21.65 1.26
CA ILE A 142 -3.34 -22.01 1.65
C ILE A 142 -3.36 -22.52 3.10
N PRO A 143 -2.93 -23.77 3.36
CA PRO A 143 -2.96 -24.35 4.70
C PRO A 143 -2.15 -23.52 5.69
N THR A 144 -2.70 -23.30 6.88
CA THR A 144 -1.96 -22.67 7.97
C THR A 144 -0.81 -23.59 8.37
N PRO A 145 0.44 -23.09 8.48
CA PRO A 145 1.55 -23.89 8.98
C PRO A 145 1.22 -24.46 10.36
N THR A 146 1.44 -25.77 10.57
CA THR A 146 1.05 -26.47 11.81
C THR A 146 1.62 -25.79 13.06
N ALA A 147 2.85 -25.29 12.99
CA ALA A 147 3.50 -24.57 14.09
C ALA A 147 2.80 -23.25 14.50
N MET A 148 1.95 -22.69 13.65
CA MET A 148 1.20 -21.45 13.89
C MET A 148 -0.25 -21.71 14.29
N ALA A 149 -0.79 -22.91 14.05
CA ALA A 149 -2.23 -23.18 14.12
C ALA A 149 -2.86 -22.82 15.48
N GLU A 150 -2.18 -23.14 16.59
CA GLU A 150 -2.67 -22.85 17.95
C GLU A 150 -2.72 -21.35 18.27
N ASN A 151 -1.92 -20.56 17.56
CA ASN A 151 -1.81 -19.13 17.69
C ASN A 151 -2.74 -18.37 16.73
N ILE A 152 -3.48 -19.09 15.88
CA ILE A 152 -4.55 -18.50 15.07
C ILE A 152 -5.87 -18.55 15.87
N LYS A 153 -6.38 -17.37 16.24
CA LYS A 153 -7.66 -17.22 16.95
C LYS A 153 -8.46 -16.09 16.32
N ASP A 154 -9.73 -16.33 16.06
CA ASP A 154 -10.67 -15.36 15.49
C ASP A 154 -10.18 -14.72 14.19
N GLY A 155 -9.55 -15.52 13.31
CA GLY A 155 -9.01 -15.04 12.04
C GLY A 155 -7.78 -14.15 12.17
N ARG A 156 -7.08 -14.19 13.31
CA ARG A 156 -5.86 -13.43 13.56
C ARG A 156 -4.75 -14.34 14.06
N TYR A 157 -3.51 -14.04 13.70
CA TYR A 157 -2.32 -14.62 14.28
C TYR A 157 -1.88 -13.80 15.50
N HIS A 158 -1.78 -14.46 16.64
CA HIS A 158 -1.39 -13.89 17.93
C HIS A 158 0.04 -14.30 18.24
N PHE A 159 0.92 -13.34 18.50
CA PHE A 159 2.29 -13.63 18.89
C PHE A 159 2.83 -12.54 19.83
N THR A 160 3.88 -12.88 20.57
CA THR A 160 4.58 -11.95 21.45
C THR A 160 5.90 -11.55 20.79
N THR A 161 6.18 -10.25 20.69
CA THR A 161 7.48 -9.77 20.22
C THR A 161 8.58 -10.09 21.23
N GLU A 162 9.84 -9.98 20.81
CA GLU A 162 10.99 -10.13 21.71
C GLU A 162 10.94 -9.16 22.90
N GLY A 163 10.36 -7.96 22.71
CA GLY A 163 10.11 -6.96 23.76
C GLY A 163 8.90 -7.25 24.66
N GLY A 164 8.26 -8.42 24.55
CA GLY A 164 7.12 -8.82 25.37
C GLY A 164 5.77 -8.25 24.93
N GLN A 165 5.71 -7.52 23.81
CA GLN A 165 4.46 -6.93 23.32
C GLN A 165 3.59 -8.01 22.68
N GLN A 166 2.32 -8.10 23.12
CA GLN A 166 1.32 -8.93 22.45
C GLN A 166 0.85 -8.25 21.16
N VAL A 167 0.97 -8.94 20.04
CA VAL A 167 0.60 -8.45 18.71
C VAL A 167 -0.41 -9.41 18.08
N GLN A 168 -1.40 -8.83 17.40
CA GLN A 168 -2.39 -9.58 16.65
C GLN A 168 -2.45 -9.06 15.22
N MET A 169 -2.30 -9.95 14.24
CA MET A 169 -2.35 -9.60 12.81
C MET A 169 -3.44 -10.39 12.09
N PRO A 170 -4.11 -9.83 11.06
CA PRO A 170 -5.05 -10.60 10.25
C PRO A 170 -4.40 -11.86 9.66
N TRP A 171 -5.14 -12.96 9.66
CA TRP A 171 -4.71 -14.23 9.08
C TRP A 171 -5.75 -14.77 8.09
N PRO A 172 -5.33 -15.26 6.90
CA PRO A 172 -3.98 -15.21 6.34
C PRO A 172 -3.44 -13.78 6.12
N PRO A 173 -2.11 -13.60 5.99
CA PRO A 173 -1.53 -12.28 5.75
C PRO A 173 -2.16 -11.59 4.54
N ASN A 174 -2.45 -10.30 4.66
CA ASN A 174 -3.06 -9.46 3.62
C ASN A 174 -4.47 -9.88 3.16
N LEU A 175 -5.14 -10.82 3.82
CA LEU A 175 -6.54 -11.15 3.49
C LEU A 175 -7.45 -9.92 3.61
N ASP A 176 -7.23 -9.11 4.66
CA ASP A 176 -7.98 -7.87 4.90
C ASP A 176 -7.78 -6.82 3.79
N VAL A 177 -6.63 -6.85 3.09
CA VAL A 177 -6.39 -6.02 1.90
C VAL A 177 -7.29 -6.47 0.76
N LEU A 178 -7.24 -7.75 0.40
CA LEU A 178 -8.04 -8.28 -0.73
C LEU A 178 -9.55 -8.15 -0.47
N ASP A 179 -9.95 -8.35 0.78
CA ASP A 179 -11.30 -8.06 1.26
C ASP A 179 -11.69 -6.58 1.06
N GLY A 180 -10.78 -5.65 1.40
CA GLY A 180 -11.00 -4.22 1.19
C GLY A 180 -11.13 -3.86 -0.28
N LEU A 181 -10.26 -4.41 -1.13
CA LEU A 181 -10.32 -4.20 -2.58
C LEU A 181 -11.63 -4.72 -3.19
N LEU A 182 -12.15 -5.85 -2.72
CA LEU A 182 -13.45 -6.37 -3.17
C LEU A 182 -14.63 -5.51 -2.69
N ARG A 183 -14.60 -5.06 -1.43
CA ARG A 183 -15.63 -4.16 -0.89
C ARG A 183 -15.70 -2.85 -1.65
N CYS A 184 -14.54 -2.31 -1.99
CA CYS A 184 -14.39 -1.03 -2.68
C CYS A 184 -14.05 -1.19 -4.17
N PHE A 185 -14.48 -2.28 -4.78
CA PHE A 185 -14.16 -2.56 -6.16
C PHE A 185 -14.66 -1.45 -7.10
N GLY A 186 -13.82 -1.01 -8.02
CA GLY A 186 -14.09 0.10 -8.95
C GLY A 186 -13.79 1.49 -8.41
N LYS A 187 -13.44 1.64 -7.12
CA LYS A 187 -12.93 2.91 -6.58
C LYS A 187 -11.47 3.13 -6.98
N PRO A 188 -10.96 4.39 -6.95
CA PRO A 188 -9.55 4.66 -7.12
C PRO A 188 -8.69 3.83 -6.18
N TYR A 189 -7.49 3.42 -6.62
CA TYR A 189 -6.61 2.53 -5.85
C TYR A 189 -6.33 3.02 -4.42
N VAL A 190 -6.00 4.31 -4.26
CA VAL A 190 -5.73 4.94 -2.96
C VAL A 190 -6.91 4.79 -2.00
N GLU A 191 -8.14 4.90 -2.51
CA GLU A 191 -9.35 4.74 -1.69
C GLU A 191 -9.56 3.26 -1.32
N ALA A 192 -9.50 2.35 -2.31
CA ALA A 192 -9.78 0.93 -2.10
C ALA A 192 -8.73 0.23 -1.23
N TYR A 193 -7.46 0.64 -1.33
CA TYR A 193 -6.36 0.13 -0.50
C TYR A 193 -6.36 0.74 0.91
N GLY A 194 -7.02 1.89 1.08
CA GLY A 194 -7.08 2.65 2.31
C GLY A 194 -7.84 1.97 3.46
N PRO A 195 -7.69 2.47 4.69
CA PRO A 195 -8.27 1.87 5.89
C PRO A 195 -9.80 1.81 5.86
N GLY A 196 -10.47 2.79 5.23
CA GLY A 196 -11.93 2.80 5.13
C GLY A 196 -12.50 1.58 4.42
N CYS A 197 -11.76 1.04 3.45
CA CYS A 197 -12.15 -0.18 2.75
C CYS A 197 -11.68 -1.43 3.47
N ARG A 198 -10.50 -1.43 4.11
CA ARG A 198 -9.93 -2.59 4.83
C ARG A 198 -10.59 -2.89 6.16
N LYS A 199 -11.09 -1.88 6.88
CA LYS A 199 -11.73 -1.99 8.19
C LYS A 199 -13.04 -1.19 8.21
N PRO A 200 -14.15 -1.75 7.69
CA PRO A 200 -15.45 -1.11 7.82
C PRO A 200 -15.87 -1.14 9.30
N GLU A 201 -15.57 -0.03 10.00
CA GLU A 201 -15.86 0.27 11.41
C GLU A 201 -15.04 -0.50 12.46
N GLY A 202 -14.53 0.23 13.46
CA GLY A 202 -13.57 -0.23 14.46
C GLY A 202 -13.98 -1.49 15.23
N ARG A 203 -13.47 -2.63 14.78
CA ARG A 203 -13.27 -3.85 15.55
C ARG A 203 -11.81 -4.26 15.48
#